data_AF-A0A0F2PYQ5-F1
#
_entry.id   AF-A0A0F2PYQ5-F1
#
_cell.length_a   1.000
_cell.length_b   1.000
_cell.length_c   1.000
_cell.angle_alpha   90.00
_cell.angle_beta   90.00
_cell.angle_gamma   90.00
#
_symmetry.space_group_name_H-M   'P 1'
#
loop_
_entity.id
_entity.type
_entity.pdbx_description
1 polymer ?
#
loop_
_entity_poly.entity_id
_entity_poly.type
_entity_poly.pdbx_seq_one_letter_code
_entity_poly.pdbx_strand_id
1 'polypeptide(L)'
;MIHPVFIGCDVSKSHLDLFDSETGQHWRIDNTQAAMEAWLGTLERREVTVILEATGRYDRCLCAALERDGRPYCRVNPARARNFARAAGLLAKTDAIDARMLARMGETLSPSLST
;
A
#
# COMPACT_ATOMS: atom_id res chain seq x y z
N MET A 1 -5.37 10.71 20.63
CA MET A 1 -4.74 11.22 19.40
C MET A 1 -4.87 10.09 18.40
N ILE A 2 -5.67 10.26 17.34
CA ILE A 2 -5.81 9.22 16.31
C ILE A 2 -4.57 9.34 15.43
N HIS A 3 -3.68 8.35 15.50
CA HIS A 3 -2.53 8.29 14.61
C HIS A 3 -3.02 7.84 13.22
N PRO A 4 -2.61 8.48 12.13
CA PRO A 4 -3.01 8.05 10.79
C PRO A 4 -2.55 6.62 10.56
N VAL A 5 -3.45 5.75 10.10
CA VAL A 5 -3.14 4.35 9.81
C VAL A 5 -2.81 4.20 8.33
N PHE A 6 -1.70 3.52 8.05
CA PHE A 6 -1.25 3.30 6.69
C PHE A 6 -1.23 1.81 6.35
N ILE A 7 -1.73 1.49 5.16
CA ILE A 7 -1.56 0.17 4.57
C ILE A 7 -0.55 0.30 3.45
N GLY A 8 0.58 -0.38 3.57
CA GLY A 8 1.51 -0.49 2.45
C GLY A 8 1.11 -1.64 1.54
N CYS A 9 1.19 -1.43 0.23
CA CYS A 9 0.82 -2.40 -0.79
C CYS A 9 1.94 -2.55 -1.82
N ASP A 10 2.54 -3.74 -1.86
CA ASP A 10 3.38 -4.14 -2.99
C ASP A 10 2.51 -4.84 -4.06
N VAL A 11 2.70 -4.43 -5.31
CA VAL A 11 1.82 -4.80 -6.42
C VAL A 11 2.57 -5.69 -7.39
N SER A 12 2.17 -6.97 -7.45
CA SER A 12 2.67 -7.89 -8.47
C SER A 12 1.63 -8.12 -9.58
N LYS A 13 2.03 -8.86 -10.61
CA LYS A 13 1.13 -9.23 -11.72
C LYS A 13 -0.07 -10.05 -11.26
N SER A 14 0.10 -10.97 -10.31
CA SER A 14 -0.93 -11.95 -9.93
C SER A 14 -1.51 -11.73 -8.54
N HIS A 15 -0.81 -11.01 -7.67
CA HIS A 15 -1.20 -10.81 -6.28
C HIS A 15 -0.79 -9.43 -5.76
N LEU A 16 -1.41 -9.02 -4.66
CA LEU A 16 -1.04 -7.86 -3.85
C LEU A 16 -0.56 -8.36 -2.50
N ASP A 17 0.59 -7.85 -2.05
CA ASP A 17 1.06 -8.01 -0.68
C ASP A 17 0.74 -6.75 0.11
N LEU A 18 0.06 -6.93 1.23
CA LEU A 18 -0.50 -5.84 2.04
C LEU A 18 0.06 -5.91 3.46
N PHE A 19 0.36 -4.76 4.04
CA PHE A 19 0.79 -4.63 5.43
C PHE A 19 0.07 -3.49 6.14
N ASP A 20 -0.55 -3.79 7.26
CA ASP A 20 -1.24 -2.82 8.11
C ASP A 20 -0.33 -2.32 9.24
N SER A 21 -0.07 -1.01 9.27
CA SER A 21 0.84 -0.42 10.25
C SER A 21 0.29 -0.39 11.68
N GLU A 22 -1.03 -0.43 11.85
CA GLU A 22 -1.67 -0.45 13.17
C GLU A 22 -1.63 -1.84 13.79
N THR A 23 -1.98 -2.86 13.01
CA THR A 23 -2.14 -4.24 13.52
C THR A 23 -0.90 -5.11 13.33
N GLY A 24 0.02 -4.71 12.44
CA GLY A 24 1.15 -5.52 12.01
C GLY A 24 0.74 -6.72 11.14
N GLN A 25 -0.52 -6.79 10.71
CA GLN A 25 -1.03 -7.89 9.91
C GLN A 25 -0.52 -7.81 8.47
N HIS A 26 -0.24 -8.99 7.90
CA HIS A 26 0.08 -9.17 6.49
C HIS A 26 -1.03 -9.94 5.79
N TRP A 27 -1.38 -9.52 4.58
CA TRP A 27 -2.24 -10.29 3.69
C TRP A 27 -1.60 -10.43 2.32
N ARG A 28 -1.91 -11.54 1.66
CA ARG A 28 -1.73 -11.70 0.24
C ARG A 28 -3.08 -11.98 -0.39
N ILE A 29 -3.49 -11.15 -1.34
CA ILE A 29 -4.73 -11.31 -2.09
C ILE A 29 -4.43 -11.37 -3.58
N ASP A 30 -5.33 -11.98 -4.37
CA ASP A 30 -5.17 -11.99 -5.82
C ASP A 30 -5.30 -10.57 -6.39
N ASN A 31 -4.55 -10.28 -7.46
CA ASN A 31 -4.68 -9.02 -8.22
C ASN A 31 -5.91 -9.10 -9.14
N THR A 32 -7.09 -9.21 -8.52
CA THR A 32 -8.40 -9.26 -9.19
C THR A 32 -9.36 -8.32 -8.49
N GLN A 33 -10.33 -7.79 -9.24
CA GLN A 33 -11.33 -6.88 -8.70
C GLN A 33 -12.11 -7.50 -7.51
N ALA A 34 -12.54 -8.76 -7.64
CA ALA A 34 -13.31 -9.43 -6.58
C ALA A 34 -12.52 -9.57 -5.27
N ALA A 35 -11.23 -9.91 -5.34
CA ALA A 35 -10.39 -10.02 -4.17
C ALA A 35 -10.13 -8.65 -3.51
N MET A 36 -9.96 -7.59 -4.31
CA MET A 36 -9.81 -6.22 -3.80
C MET A 36 -11.09 -5.73 -3.10
N GLU A 37 -12.27 -5.95 -3.71
CA GLU A 37 -13.56 -5.58 -3.11
C GLU A 37 -13.81 -6.31 -1.79
N ALA A 38 -13.53 -7.62 -1.74
CA ALA A 38 -13.63 -8.40 -0.51
C ALA A 38 -12.68 -7.89 0.58
N TRP A 39 -11.44 -7.56 0.21
CA TRP A 39 -10.46 -6.98 1.14
C TRP A 39 -10.88 -5.59 1.63
N LEU A 40 -11.33 -4.69 0.75
CA LEU A 40 -11.82 -3.36 1.13
C LEU A 40 -13.01 -3.42 2.10
N GLY A 41 -13.89 -4.42 1.93
CA GLY A 41 -14.97 -4.68 2.88
C GLY A 41 -14.49 -4.99 4.31
N THR A 42 -13.27 -5.52 4.48
CA THR A 42 -12.68 -5.73 5.81
C THR A 42 -12.21 -4.43 6.48
N LEU A 43 -12.13 -3.34 5.72
CA LEU A 43 -11.69 -2.00 6.16
C LEU A 43 -12.87 -1.03 6.33
N GLU A 44 -14.10 -1.51 6.16
CA GLU A 44 -15.32 -0.74 6.34
C GLU A 44 -15.36 -0.22 7.79
N ARG A 45 -15.27 1.11 7.97
CA ARG A 45 -15.12 1.88 9.25
C ARG A 45 -13.71 2.22 9.72
N ARG A 46 -12.65 1.77 9.05
CA ARG A 46 -11.28 2.17 9.40
C ARG A 46 -10.84 3.36 8.56
N GLU A 47 -10.26 4.39 9.17
CA GLU A 47 -9.62 5.51 8.48
C GLU A 47 -8.18 5.15 8.11
N VAL A 48 -8.01 4.44 7.00
CA VAL A 48 -6.69 4.00 6.50
C VAL A 48 -6.36 4.64 5.16
N THR A 49 -5.08 4.97 4.96
CA THR A 49 -4.52 5.42 3.66
C THR A 49 -3.63 4.34 3.07
N VAL A 50 -3.82 4.01 1.79
CA VAL A 50 -3.03 2.98 1.12
C VAL A 50 -1.81 3.60 0.44
N ILE A 51 -0.61 3.09 0.69
CA ILE A 51 0.65 3.49 0.05
C ILE A 51 1.09 2.38 -0.88
N LEU A 52 1.18 2.65 -2.18
CA LEU A 52 1.62 1.66 -3.17
C LEU A 52 2.70 2.22 -4.09
N GLU A 53 3.64 1.38 -4.51
CA GLU A 53 4.60 1.73 -5.56
C GLU A 53 3.95 1.63 -6.95
N ALA A 54 4.25 2.59 -7.84
CA ALA A 54 3.75 2.54 -9.21
C ALA A 54 4.43 1.42 -10.02
N THR A 55 3.67 0.43 -10.47
CA THR A 55 4.16 -0.73 -11.24
C THR A 55 3.66 -0.75 -12.69
N GLY A 56 3.04 0.34 -13.15
CA GLY A 56 2.60 0.54 -14.52
C GLY A 56 1.18 0.05 -14.75
N ARG A 57 1.01 -1.12 -15.36
CA ARG A 57 -0.32 -1.67 -15.68
C ARG A 57 -0.93 -2.48 -14.54
N TYR A 58 -0.11 -3.03 -13.65
CA TYR A 58 -0.57 -3.97 -12.63
C TYR A 58 -1.24 -3.27 -11.45
N ASP A 59 -0.92 -1.99 -11.20
CA ASP A 59 -1.55 -1.18 -10.15
C ASP A 59 -2.88 -0.51 -10.56
N ARG A 60 -3.25 -0.54 -11.85
CA ARG A 60 -4.45 0.15 -12.36
C ARG A 60 -5.74 -0.35 -11.72
N CYS A 61 -5.88 -1.67 -11.61
CA CYS A 61 -7.06 -2.28 -11.01
C CYS A 61 -7.20 -1.89 -9.54
N LEU A 62 -6.08 -1.86 -8.81
CA LEU A 62 -6.04 -1.44 -7.41
C LEU A 62 -6.41 0.06 -7.27
N CYS A 63 -5.82 0.95 -8.07
CA CYS A 63 -6.15 2.38 -8.03
C CYS A 63 -7.65 2.61 -8.28
N ALA A 64 -8.22 1.96 -9.30
CA ALA A 64 -9.63 2.08 -9.62
C ALA A 64 -10.55 1.54 -8.51
N ALA A 65 -10.15 0.44 -7.84
CA ALA A 65 -10.90 -0.10 -6.71
C ALA A 65 -10.87 0.86 -5.51
N LEU A 66 -9.72 1.45 -5.21
CA LEU A 66 -9.55 2.43 -4.13
C LEU A 66 -10.35 3.71 -4.39
N GLU A 67 -10.33 4.23 -5.63
CA GLU A 67 -11.14 5.38 -6.04
C GLU A 67 -12.64 5.11 -5.89
N ARG A 68 -13.10 3.92 -6.32
CA ARG A 68 -14.51 3.53 -6.18
C ARG A 68 -14.96 3.36 -4.73
N ASP A 69 -14.09 2.89 -3.85
CA ASP A 69 -14.34 2.81 -2.39
C ASP A 69 -14.28 4.18 -1.71
N GLY A 70 -13.75 5.21 -2.37
CA GLY A 70 -13.44 6.49 -1.74
C GLY A 70 -12.26 6.39 -0.77
N ARG A 71 -11.40 5.39 -0.93
CA ARG A 71 -10.25 5.11 -0.07
C ARG A 71 -9.07 6.01 -0.43
N PRO A 72 -8.57 6.87 0.49
CA PRO A 72 -7.37 7.65 0.22
C PRO A 72 -6.18 6.74 -0.05
N TYR A 73 -5.40 7.08 -1.08
CA TYR A 73 -4.19 6.36 -1.41
C TYR A 73 -3.10 7.28 -1.96
N CYS A 74 -1.85 6.82 -1.89
CA CYS A 74 -0.69 7.48 -2.49
C CYS A 74 0.05 6.48 -3.37
N ARG A 75 0.05 6.78 -4.67
CA ARG A 75 0.82 6.07 -5.67
C ARG A 75 2.23 6.66 -5.76
N VAL A 76 3.19 6.05 -5.07
CA VAL A 76 4.57 6.57 -4.97
C VAL A 76 5.42 6.20 -6.18
N ASN A 77 6.32 7.09 -6.56
CA ASN A 77 7.31 6.83 -7.60
C ASN A 77 8.32 5.76 -7.10
N PRO A 78 8.62 4.71 -7.89
CA PRO A 78 9.64 3.70 -7.58
C PRO A 78 10.98 4.23 -7.08
N ALA A 79 11.49 5.30 -7.70
CA ALA A 79 12.73 5.93 -7.30
C ALA A 79 12.64 6.54 -5.89
N ARG A 80 11.48 7.09 -5.51
CA ARG A 80 11.24 7.62 -4.16
C ARG A 80 11.16 6.51 -3.13
N ALA A 81 10.40 5.44 -3.41
CA ALA A 81 10.32 4.27 -2.54
C ALA A 81 11.71 3.66 -2.31
N ARG A 82 12.48 3.45 -3.38
CA ARG A 82 13.86 2.96 -3.31
C ARG A 82 14.77 3.89 -2.49
N ASN A 83 14.71 5.20 -2.69
CA ASN A 83 15.51 6.16 -1.94
C ASN A 83 15.16 6.15 -0.44
N PHE A 84 13.88 6.04 -0.11
CA PHE A 84 13.43 5.88 1.27
C PHE A 84 13.98 4.59 1.88
N ALA A 85 13.86 3.45 1.19
CA ALA A 85 14.42 2.17 1.63
C ALA A 85 15.94 2.26 1.89
N ARG A 86 16.69 3.00 1.05
CA ARG A 86 18.12 3.27 1.27
C ARG A 86 18.36 4.04 2.58
N ALA A 87 17.65 5.15 2.75
CA ALA A 87 17.81 6.02 3.91
C ALA A 87 17.39 5.31 5.22
N ALA A 88 16.40 4.42 5.14
CA ALA A 88 15.91 3.64 6.27
C ALA A 88 16.77 2.39 6.59
N GLY A 89 17.82 2.10 5.80
CA GLY A 89 18.66 0.92 5.98
C GLY A 89 17.97 -0.41 5.61
N LEU A 90 16.90 -0.38 4.82
CA LEU A 90 16.06 -1.53 4.47
C LEU A 90 16.41 -2.18 3.13
N LEU A 91 17.63 -1.99 2.62
CA LEU A 91 18.04 -2.38 1.26
C LEU A 91 18.29 -3.89 1.07
N ALA A 92 18.09 -4.70 2.12
CA ALA A 92 18.24 -6.15 2.02
C ALA A 92 17.02 -6.75 1.29
N LYS A 93 17.27 -7.43 0.16
CA LYS A 93 16.26 -8.08 -0.69
C LYS A 93 15.44 -9.11 0.10
N THR A 94 14.15 -8.88 0.30
CA THR A 94 13.10 -9.91 0.26
C THR A 94 11.76 -9.27 -0.02
N ASP A 95 11.02 -9.84 -0.97
CA ASP A 95 9.76 -9.32 -1.52
C ASP A 95 8.64 -9.07 -0.46
N ALA A 96 8.75 -9.64 0.75
CA ALA A 96 7.80 -9.39 1.84
C ALA A 96 8.05 -8.06 2.61
N ILE A 97 9.22 -7.43 2.42
CA ILE A 97 9.61 -6.19 3.12
C ILE A 97 8.95 -4.97 2.47
N ASP A 98 8.57 -5.06 1.19
CA ASP A 98 8.19 -3.89 0.40
C ASP A 98 6.86 -3.27 0.87
N ALA A 99 5.83 -4.08 1.15
CA ALA A 99 4.59 -3.59 1.73
C ALA A 99 4.80 -2.93 3.11
N ARG A 100 5.61 -3.53 3.99
CA ARG A 100 5.92 -2.94 5.30
C ARG A 100 6.71 -1.63 5.16
N MET A 101 7.65 -1.58 4.22
CA MET A 101 8.45 -0.39 3.93
C MET A 101 7.57 0.76 3.41
N LEU A 102 6.59 0.46 2.55
CA LEU A 102 5.63 1.42 2.02
C LEU A 102 4.72 1.98 3.12
N ALA A 103 4.23 1.13 4.03
CA ALA A 103 3.44 1.59 5.18
C ALA A 103 4.27 2.56 6.06
N ARG A 104 5.52 2.18 6.36
CA ARG A 104 6.46 3.02 7.12
C ARG A 104 6.78 4.33 6.41
N MET A 105 6.86 4.32 5.07
CA MET A 105 7.02 5.54 4.27
C MET A 105 5.82 6.47 4.46
N GLY A 106 4.60 5.92 4.49
CA GLY A 106 3.38 6.66 4.83
C GLY A 106 3.48 7.32 6.21
N GLU A 107 3.81 6.55 7.23
CA GLU A 107 3.97 7.05 8.62
C GLU A 107 5.05 8.12 8.75
N THR A 108 6.14 8.01 7.98
CA THR A 108 7.30 8.91 8.11
C THR A 108 7.14 10.19 7.31
N LEU A 109 6.57 10.11 6.10
CA LEU A 109 6.59 11.20 5.13
C LEU A 109 5.22 11.82 4.87
N SER A 110 4.12 11.18 5.27
CA SER A 110 2.74 11.60 4.99
C SER A 110 2.57 12.11 3.54
N PRO A 111 2.85 11.27 2.53
CA PRO A 111 2.93 11.73 1.15
C PRO A 111 1.56 12.19 0.63
N SER A 112 1.58 13.14 -0.31
CA SER A 112 0.36 13.69 -0.92
C SER A 112 -0.50 12.59 -1.53
N LEU A 113 -1.81 12.65 -1.27
CA LEU A 113 -2.78 11.72 -1.81
C LEU A 113 -2.85 11.83 -3.34
N SER A 114 -3.09 10.69 -3.98
CA SER A 114 -3.42 10.62 -5.40
C SER A 114 -4.87 11.06 -5.62
N THR A 115 -5.14 11.63 -6.79
CA THR A 115 -6.45 12.14 -7.24
C THR A 115 -7.00 11.25 -8.33
#